data_AF-A0AAW4QWT8-F1
#
_entry.id   AF-A0AAW4QWT8-F1
#
_cell.length_a   1.000
_cell.length_b   1.000
_cell.length_c   1.000
_cell.angle_alpha   90.00
_cell.angle_beta   90.00
_cell.angle_gamma   90.00
#
_symmetry.space_group_name_H-M   'P 1'
#
loop_
_entity.id
_entity.type
_entity.pdbx_description
1 polymer ?
#
loop_
_entity_poly.entity_id
_entity_poly.type
_entity_poly.pdbx_seq_one_letter_code
_entity_poly.pdbx_strand_id
1 'polypeptide(L)' 'MYNKEIMGNRQQNAETQTVPVKEGDYIEFTHIEGEVAKEKTRATLTNLENGKQEYIGKKRTYRVTSTGLIRQ' A
#
# COMPACT_ATOMS: atom_id res chain seq x y z
N MET A 1 -27.11 21.30 19.82
CA MET A 1 -26.76 20.89 18.44
C MET A 1 -25.65 19.86 18.52
N TYR A 2 -25.80 18.72 17.86
CA TYR A 2 -24.82 17.63 17.89
C TYR A 2 -23.93 17.76 16.65
N ASN A 3 -22.73 18.32 16.80
CA ASN A 3 -21.73 18.35 15.72
C ASN A 3 -21.10 16.95 15.62
N LYS A 4 -21.64 16.09 14.76
CA LYS A 4 -20.89 14.92 14.28
C LYS A 4 -19.97 15.42 13.18
N GLU A 5 -18.70 15.62 13.52
CA GLU A 5 -17.69 15.83 12.50
C GLU A 5 -17.60 14.58 11.61
N ILE A 6 -18.02 14.71 10.35
CA ILE A 6 -17.96 13.62 9.38
C ILE A 6 -16.50 13.49 8.92
N MET A 7 -15.80 12.50 9.46
CA MET A 7 -14.38 12.23 9.17
C MET A 7 -14.07 12.05 7.67
N GLY A 8 -15.06 11.62 6.88
CA GLY A 8 -14.93 11.42 5.43
C GLY A 8 -14.86 12.69 4.58
N ASN A 9 -15.22 13.86 5.11
CA ASN A 9 -15.15 15.14 4.36
C ASN A 9 -13.85 15.92 4.62
N ARG A 10 -12.91 15.35 5.38
CA ARG A 10 -11.62 15.98 5.63
C ARG A 10 -10.65 15.65 4.51
N GLN A 11 -9.93 16.66 4.03
CA GLN A 11 -8.79 16.43 3.17
C GLN A 11 -7.75 15.60 3.93
N GLN A 12 -7.48 14.39 3.44
CA GLN A 12 -6.44 13.52 3.96
C GLN A 12 -5.17 13.78 3.15
N ASN A 13 -4.06 14.01 3.83
CA ASN A 13 -2.74 14.06 3.18
C ASN A 13 -2.14 12.65 3.21
N ALA A 14 -1.49 12.25 2.14
CA ALA A 14 -0.73 11.00 2.14
C ALA A 14 0.47 11.14 3.09
N GLU A 15 0.65 10.16 3.98
CA GLU A 15 1.87 10.05 4.77
C GLU A 15 3.03 9.61 3.86
N THR A 16 4.19 10.22 4.05
CA THR A 16 5.42 9.84 3.34
C THR A 16 6.47 9.43 4.37
N GLN A 17 6.93 8.19 4.28
CA GLN A 17 7.98 7.65 5.14
C GLN A 17 9.03 6.93 4.30
N THR A 18 10.30 7.22 4.56
CA THR A 18 11.42 6.45 4.02
C THR A 18 11.76 5.30 4.96
N VAL A 19 11.75 4.08 4.44
CA VAL A 19 12.14 2.88 5.19
C VAL A 19 13.45 2.36 4.62
N PRO A 20 14.53 2.24 5.43
CA PRO A 20 15.79 1.70 4.95
C PRO A 20 15.65 0.19 4.68
N VAL A 21 16.19 -0.26 3.55
CA VAL A 21 16.19 -1.67 3.14
C VAL A 21 17.54 -2.04 2.54
N LYS A 22 17.89 -3.32 2.59
CA LYS A 22 19.09 -3.90 1.93
C LYS A 22 18.72 -5.10 1.07
N GLU A 23 19.61 -5.45 0.15
CA GLU A 23 19.44 -6.66 -0.65
C GLU A 23 19.27 -7.91 0.22
N GLY A 24 18.31 -8.76 -0.15
CA GLY A 24 17.95 -9.94 0.61
C GLY A 24 16.87 -9.70 1.67
N ASP A 25 16.53 -8.46 2.00
CA ASP A 25 15.40 -8.16 2.88
C ASP A 25 14.07 -8.56 2.21
N TYR A 26 13.06 -8.74 3.07
CA TYR A 26 11.69 -8.97 2.66
C TYR A 26 10.82 -7.80 3.12
N ILE A 27 10.00 -7.28 2.20
CA ILE A 27 9.02 -6.24 2.48
C ILE A 27 7.64 -6.87 2.37
N GLU A 28 6.82 -6.73 3.40
CA GLU A 28 5.42 -7.11 3.39
C GLU A 28 4.54 -5.87 3.41
N PHE A 29 3.71 -5.73 2.39
CA PHE A 29 2.64 -4.75 2.37
C PHE A 29 1.37 -5.41 2.89
N THR A 30 0.79 -4.84 3.93
CA THR A 30 -0.53 -5.21 4.44
C THR A 30 -1.45 -4.02 4.25
N HIS A 31 -2.50 -4.18 3.44
CA HIS A 31 -3.53 -3.17 3.27
C HIS A 31 -4.78 -3.56 4.04
N ILE A 32 -5.26 -2.62 4.86
CA ILE A 32 -6.47 -2.77 5.67
C ILE A 32 -7.51 -1.82 5.09
N GLU A 33 -8.55 -2.38 4.48
CA GLU A 33 -9.75 -1.69 4.02
C GLU A 33 -10.93 -2.23 4.84
N GLY A 34 -11.99 -1.43 5.02
CA GLY A 34 -13.20 -1.89 5.72
C GLY A 34 -13.77 -3.14 5.04
N GLU A 35 -14.15 -4.15 5.83
CA GLU A 35 -14.66 -5.41 5.28
C GLU A 35 -16.04 -5.21 4.64
N VAL A 36 -16.07 -5.01 3.32
CA VAL A 36 -17.29 -5.13 2.52
C VAL A 36 -17.19 -6.48 1.80
N ALA A 37 -18.06 -7.42 2.16
CA ALA A 37 -18.04 -8.83 1.73
C ALA A 37 -18.03 -9.09 0.21
N LYS A 38 -18.18 -8.04 -0.61
CA LYS A 38 -18.23 -8.11 -2.08
C LYS A 38 -17.15 -7.27 -2.78
N GLU A 39 -16.33 -6.52 -2.05
CA GLU A 39 -15.32 -5.66 -2.66
C GLU A 39 -13.93 -6.32 -2.68
N LYS A 40 -13.29 -6.25 -3.85
CA LYS A 40 -11.90 -6.66 -4.04
C LYS A 40 -11.00 -5.57 -3.45
N THR A 41 -10.15 -5.91 -2.49
CA THR A 41 -9.21 -5.00 -1.79
C THR A 41 -8.33 -4.16 -2.73
N ARG A 42 -8.60 -2.86 -2.89
CA ARG A 42 -8.04 -2.03 -3.99
C ARG A 42 -6.64 -1.45 -3.72
N ALA A 43 -5.69 -2.27 -3.30
CA ALA A 43 -4.32 -1.84 -3.14
C ALA A 43 -3.50 -2.10 -4.41
N THR A 44 -2.83 -1.06 -4.91
CA THR A 44 -1.91 -1.13 -6.05
C THR A 44 -0.51 -0.68 -5.63
N LEU A 45 0.50 -1.37 -6.11
CA LEU A 45 1.90 -0.96 -6.00
C LEU A 45 2.38 -0.48 -7.38
N THR A 46 2.95 0.73 -7.43
CA THR A 46 3.46 1.35 -8.66
C THR A 46 4.94 1.64 -8.53
N ASN A 47 5.73 1.18 -9.51
CA ASN A 47 7.10 1.62 -9.68
C ASN A 47 7.11 2.97 -10.40
N LEU A 48 7.64 4.01 -9.74
CA LEU A 48 7.63 5.37 -10.29
C LEU A 48 8.66 5.58 -11.42
N GLU A 49 9.70 4.76 -11.51
CA GLU A 49 10.74 4.86 -12.52
C GLU A 49 10.26 4.37 -13.89
N ASN A 50 9.51 3.25 -13.91
CA ASN A 50 9.04 2.63 -15.16
C ASN A 50 7.51 2.57 -15.31
N GLY A 51 6.76 3.11 -14.36
CA GLY A 51 5.30 3.16 -14.39
C GLY A 51 4.59 1.81 -14.24
N LYS A 52 5.33 0.71 -14.00
CA LYS A 52 4.72 -0.61 -13.85
C LYS A 52 3.86 -0.65 -12.59
N GLN A 53 2.63 -1.10 -12.74
CA GLN A 53 1.66 -1.22 -11.65
C GLN A 53 1.24 -2.68 -11.46
N GLU A 54 1.02 -3.08 -10.21
CA GLU A 54 0.42 -4.36 -9.88
C GLU A 54 -0.60 -4.23 -8.74
N TYR A 55 -1.54 -5.17 -8.71
CA TYR A 55 -2.51 -5.28 -7.64
C TYR A 55 -1.96 -6.18 -6.53
N ILE A 56 -1.93 -5.67 -5.29
CA ILE A 56 -1.35 -6.38 -4.14
C ILE A 56 -2.40 -6.99 -3.20
N GLY A 57 -3.66 -6.57 -3.31
CA GLY A 57 -4.75 -7.06 -2.48
C GLY A 57 -4.52 -6.79 -0.99
N LYS A 58 -4.97 -7.70 -0.11
CA LYS A 58 -4.86 -7.56 1.35
C LYS A 58 -3.42 -7.63 1.86
N LYS A 59 -2.61 -8.50 1.25
CA LYS A 59 -1.25 -8.77 1.71
C LYS A 59 -0.38 -9.25 0.55
N ARG A 60 0.82 -8.70 0.44
CA ARG A 60 1.83 -9.15 -0.52
C ARG A 60 3.24 -8.98 0.02
N THR A 61 4.10 -9.95 -0.30
CA THR A 61 5.50 -9.97 0.10
C THR A 61 6.42 -9.88 -1.12
N TYR A 62 7.50 -9.13 -0.96
CA TYR A 62 8.53 -8.90 -1.97
C TYR A 62 9.90 -9.13 -1.36
N ARG A 63 10.83 -9.62 -2.17
CA ARG A 63 12.25 -9.66 -1.83
C ARG A 63 12.96 -8.48 -2.49
N VAL A 64 13.82 -7.82 -1.75
CA VAL A 64 14.67 -6.72 -2.24
C VAL A 64 15.87 -7.31 -2.98
N THR A 65 16.08 -6.85 -4.21
CA THR A 65 17.24 -7.17 -5.05
C THR A 65 17.95 -5.88 -5.48
N SER A 66 19.16 -6.02 -6.04
CA SER A 66 19.92 -4.91 -6.64
C SER A 66 19.16 -4.15 -7.72
N THR A 67 18.15 -4.80 -8.33
CA THR A 67 17.36 -4.29 -9.46
C THR A 67 15.91 -3.96 -9.09
N GLY A 68 15.54 -4.06 -7.81
CA GLY A 68 14.21 -3.67 -7.33
C GLY A 68 13.52 -4.75 -6.48
N LEU A 69 12.22 -4.92 -6.68
CA LEU A 69 11.37 -5.82 -5.89
C LEU A 69 10.93 -7.02 -6.72
N ILE A 70 11.20 -8.22 -6.21
CA ILE A 70 10.70 -9.48 -6.79
C ILE A 70 9.59 -10.04 -5.91
N ARG A 71 8.40 -10.16 -6.50
CA ARG A 71 7.25 -10.80 -5.86
C ARG A 71 7.59 -12.23 -5.44
N GLN A 72 7.32 -12.55 -4.17
CA GLN A 72 7.48 -13.88 -3.58
C GLN A 72 6.15 -14.64 -3.61
#